data_AF-A0A3A8HH28-F1
#
_entry.id   AF-A0A3A8HH28-F1
#
_cell.length_a   1.000
_cell.length_b   1.000
_cell.length_c   1.000
_cell.angle_alpha   90.00
_cell.angle_beta   90.00
_cell.angle_gamma   90.00
#
_symmetry.space_group_name_H-M   'P 1'
#
loop_
_entity.id
_entity.type
_entity.pdbx_description
1 polymer ?
#
loop_
_entity_poly.entity_id
_entity_poly.type
_entity_poly.pdbx_seq_one_letter_code
_entity_poly.pdbx_strand_id
1 'polypeptide(L)'
;MVEGEVSLTPIQRWFFEKELPQAHHFNQAVLLEAKEGVEAERLEEALRALVAHHDALRMRYARGDSGWTQHNTGIGHGALLQRLDLSSLMEDEDAQREAMSAAAKEFQSGLRLDEGLLLRALLMERGAGRTSRLLLVVHHLVVDGVSWRVLLEDLGTAYAQRREGRAVELPAKTTSFQAWARKLESYARGPELEKEAAWWLAQPSEVPALPVDTAGANSVASARGVVEGLEAEETRVLLQEVPGAYRATVNEVLVSALARVLTRWTGQSRVRVDVEGHGREELFADADVTRT
;
A
#
# COMPACT_ATOMS: atom_id res chain seq x y z
N MET A 1 -1.61 1.59 23.03
CA MET A 1 -1.27 2.45 21.88
C MET A 1 0.24 2.52 21.80
N VAL A 2 0.80 2.52 20.60
CA VAL A 2 2.27 2.60 20.41
C VAL A 2 2.63 3.99 19.90
N GLU A 3 3.54 4.64 20.61
CA GLU A 3 4.04 5.99 20.29
C GLU A 3 5.57 6.00 20.38
N GLY A 4 6.21 7.02 19.81
CA GLY A 4 7.65 7.22 19.91
C GLY A 4 8.41 6.94 18.61
N GLU A 5 9.73 7.00 18.70
CA GLU A 5 10.64 6.82 17.57
C GLU A 5 10.57 5.40 16.99
N VAL A 6 10.71 5.32 15.66
CA VAL A 6 10.74 4.08 14.90
C VAL A 6 11.91 4.12 13.92
N SER A 7 12.74 3.08 13.89
CA SER A 7 13.80 2.96 12.90
C SER A 7 13.20 2.80 11.49
N LEU A 8 13.75 3.51 10.50
CA LEU A 8 13.39 3.31 9.10
C LEU A 8 13.74 1.89 8.66
N THR A 9 12.76 1.16 8.12
CA THR A 9 12.95 -0.17 7.51
C THR A 9 13.63 -0.06 6.13
N PRO A 10 14.17 -1.15 5.56
CA PRO A 10 14.91 -1.08 4.29
C PRO A 10 14.13 -0.40 3.15
N ILE A 11 12.85 -0.72 2.98
CA ILE A 11 12.04 -0.12 1.91
C ILE A 11 11.78 1.38 2.14
N GLN A 12 11.66 1.81 3.40
CA GLN A 12 11.51 3.23 3.73
C GLN A 12 12.82 4.00 3.51
N ARG A 13 13.99 3.40 3.81
CA ARG A 13 15.30 3.99 3.48
C ARG A 13 15.46 4.15 1.97
N TRP A 14 15.20 3.07 1.21
CA TRP A 14 15.21 3.10 -0.25
C TRP A 14 14.32 4.22 -0.80
N PHE A 15 13.12 4.40 -0.24
CA PHE A 15 12.21 5.46 -0.66
C PHE A 15 12.82 6.85 -0.49
N PHE A 16 13.41 7.14 0.67
CA PHE A 16 14.01 8.44 0.95
C PHE A 16 15.32 8.68 0.18
N GLU A 17 16.07 7.62 -0.14
CA GLU A 17 17.26 7.68 -0.99
C GLU A 17 16.96 8.08 -2.43
N LYS A 18 15.71 7.92 -2.90
CA LYS A 18 15.30 8.40 -4.23
C LYS A 18 15.21 9.92 -4.34
N GLU A 19 15.17 10.64 -3.22
CA GLU A 19 15.01 12.10 -3.17
C GLU A 19 13.91 12.64 -4.09
N LEU A 20 12.74 12.01 -4.06
CA LEU A 20 11.61 12.37 -4.93
C LEU A 20 11.19 13.84 -4.71
N PRO A 21 10.99 14.64 -5.79
CA PRO A 21 10.61 16.05 -5.67
C PRO A 21 9.32 16.29 -4.88
N GLN A 22 8.37 15.36 -4.97
CA GLN A 22 7.09 15.39 -4.27
C GLN A 22 6.90 14.12 -3.44
N ALA A 23 7.84 13.85 -2.52
CA ALA A 23 7.81 12.63 -1.70
C ALA A 23 6.52 12.44 -0.87
N HIS A 24 5.73 13.48 -0.64
CA HIS A 24 4.44 13.36 0.04
C HIS A 24 3.30 12.81 -0.85
N HIS A 25 3.49 12.78 -2.17
CA HIS A 25 2.52 12.28 -3.14
C HIS A 25 3.00 10.94 -3.71
N PHE A 26 3.15 9.96 -2.81
CA PHE A 26 3.53 8.59 -3.15
C PHE A 26 2.62 7.62 -2.39
N ASN A 27 1.41 7.46 -2.92
CA ASN A 27 0.30 6.85 -2.19
C ASN A 27 -0.14 5.53 -2.82
N GLN A 28 -0.84 4.74 -2.02
CA GLN A 28 -1.82 3.78 -2.53
C GLN A 28 -3.22 4.30 -2.25
N ALA A 29 -4.17 3.98 -3.12
CA ALA A 29 -5.55 4.41 -2.96
C ALA A 29 -6.53 3.33 -3.42
N VAL A 30 -7.70 3.30 -2.78
CA VAL A 30 -8.83 2.46 -3.19
C VAL A 30 -10.09 3.30 -3.28
N LEU A 31 -10.90 3.05 -4.31
CA LEU A 31 -12.21 3.65 -4.49
C LEU A 31 -13.28 2.60 -4.23
N LEU A 32 -13.99 2.73 -3.11
CA LEU A 32 -15.02 1.80 -2.69
C LEU A 32 -16.39 2.31 -3.14
N GLU A 33 -17.25 1.38 -3.56
CA GLU A 33 -18.67 1.64 -3.76
C GLU A 33 -19.46 1.12 -2.57
N ALA A 34 -20.24 2.02 -1.94
CA ALA A 34 -21.14 1.62 -0.88
C ALA A 34 -22.29 0.77 -1.46
N LYS A 35 -22.67 -0.31 -0.76
CA LYS A 35 -23.84 -1.12 -1.15
C LYS A 35 -25.17 -0.45 -0.78
N GLU A 36 -25.14 0.42 0.23
CA GLU A 36 -26.28 1.11 0.82
C GLU A 36 -25.94 2.58 1.07
N GLY A 37 -26.89 3.34 1.64
CA GLY A 37 -26.62 4.68 2.15
C GLY A 37 -25.53 4.69 3.20
N VAL A 38 -24.67 5.71 3.16
CA VAL A 38 -23.57 5.89 4.11
C VAL A 38 -23.95 6.97 5.11
N GLU A 39 -23.90 6.65 6.41
CA GLU A 39 -24.03 7.60 7.51
C GLU A 39 -22.64 8.19 7.80
N ALA A 40 -22.39 9.41 7.32
CA ALA A 40 -21.07 10.03 7.35
C ALA A 40 -20.48 10.11 8.76
N GLU A 41 -21.32 10.42 9.76
CA GLU A 41 -20.91 10.51 11.17
C GLU A 41 -20.44 9.15 11.70
N ARG A 42 -21.14 8.07 11.35
CA ARG A 42 -20.75 6.70 11.73
C ARG A 42 -19.48 6.26 11.04
N LEU A 43 -19.29 6.67 9.78
CA LEU A 43 -18.06 6.41 9.04
C LEU A 43 -16.87 7.16 9.64
N GLU A 44 -17.05 8.42 10.04
CA GLU A 44 -15.99 9.16 10.72
C GLU A 44 -15.61 8.54 12.07
N GLU A 45 -16.60 8.09 12.85
CA GLU A 45 -16.35 7.35 14.10
C GLU A 45 -15.57 6.04 13.84
N ALA A 46 -15.91 5.32 12.77
CA ALA A 46 -15.21 4.10 12.38
C ALA A 46 -13.76 4.37 11.95
N LEU A 47 -13.53 5.43 11.17
CA LEU A 47 -12.19 5.87 10.77
C LEU A 47 -11.33 6.26 12.00
N ARG A 48 -11.93 6.92 13.00
CA ARG A 48 -11.22 7.25 14.26
C ARG A 48 -10.79 6.00 15.00
N ALA A 49 -11.67 4.99 15.10
CA ALA A 49 -11.33 3.72 15.72
C ALA A 49 -10.24 2.97 14.93
N LEU A 50 -10.31 2.98 13.60
CA LEU A 50 -9.30 2.39 12.71
C LEU A 50 -7.92 3.03 12.92
N VAL A 51 -7.84 4.37 12.91
CA VAL A 51 -6.58 5.11 13.13
C VAL A 51 -6.04 4.90 14.53
N ALA A 52 -6.89 4.76 15.55
CA ALA A 52 -6.47 4.42 16.91
C ALA A 52 -5.91 2.99 17.01
N HIS A 53 -6.50 2.06 16.25
CA HIS A 53 -6.13 0.65 16.26
C HIS A 53 -4.85 0.38 15.46
N HIS A 54 -4.70 0.95 14.28
CA HIS A 54 -3.56 0.74 13.39
C HIS A 54 -2.51 1.82 13.60
N ASP A 55 -1.60 1.58 14.55
CA ASP A 55 -0.66 2.59 15.02
C ASP A 55 0.23 3.17 13.91
N ALA A 56 0.56 2.40 12.86
CA ALA A 56 1.41 2.86 11.77
C ALA A 56 0.78 3.98 10.91
N LEU A 57 -0.56 4.12 10.90
CA LEU A 57 -1.24 5.19 10.14
C LEU A 57 -0.94 6.59 10.68
N ARG A 58 -0.45 6.68 11.92
CA ARG A 58 -0.10 7.93 12.62
C ARG A 58 1.39 8.24 12.56
N MET A 59 2.08 7.71 11.56
CA MET A 59 3.50 7.98 11.39
C MET A 59 3.73 9.40 10.88
N ARG A 60 4.73 10.04 11.45
CA ARG A 60 5.30 11.30 10.97
C ARG A 60 6.73 11.06 10.50
N TYR A 61 7.08 11.65 9.37
CA TYR A 61 8.45 11.69 8.85
C TYR A 61 8.93 13.13 8.77
N ALA A 62 10.13 13.38 9.30
CA ALA A 62 10.76 14.70 9.28
C ALA A 62 12.20 14.60 8.80
N ARG A 63 12.62 15.52 7.94
CA ARG A 63 14.01 15.66 7.48
C ARG A 63 14.74 16.62 8.43
N GLY A 64 15.70 16.10 9.19
CA GLY A 64 16.63 16.88 10.00
C GLY A 64 18.04 16.85 9.42
N ASP A 65 19.01 17.40 10.17
CA ASP A 65 20.41 17.50 9.74
C ASP A 65 21.07 16.13 9.53
N SER A 66 20.66 15.12 10.31
CA SER A 66 21.15 13.74 10.22
C SER A 66 20.36 12.87 9.24
N GLY A 67 19.45 13.46 8.45
CA GLY A 67 18.59 12.75 7.50
C GLY A 67 17.14 12.60 7.99
N TRP A 68 16.45 11.61 7.43
CA TRP A 68 15.05 11.36 7.73
C TRP A 68 14.86 10.62 9.05
N THR A 69 13.90 11.08 9.84
CA THR A 69 13.47 10.46 11.09
C THR A 69 12.01 10.05 10.98
N GLN A 70 11.64 8.97 11.67
CA GLN A 70 10.28 8.44 11.71
C GLN A 70 9.79 8.36 13.16
N HIS A 71 8.57 8.84 13.40
CA HIS A 71 7.98 8.89 14.73
C HIS A 71 6.50 8.54 14.67
N ASN A 72 6.07 7.63 15.55
CA ASN A 72 4.66 7.29 15.70
C ASN A 72 4.02 8.24 16.72
N THR A 73 3.05 9.04 16.28
CA THR A 73 2.39 10.01 17.14
C THR A 73 1.17 9.42 17.85
N GLY A 74 0.74 10.08 18.91
CA GLY A 74 -0.59 9.84 19.49
C GLY A 74 -1.73 10.18 18.51
N ILE A 75 -2.96 10.02 18.97
CA ILE A 75 -4.15 10.33 18.17
C ILE A 75 -4.29 11.86 18.02
N GLY A 76 -4.21 12.33 16.78
CA GLY A 76 -4.46 13.72 16.44
C GLY A 76 -5.93 14.13 16.60
N HIS A 77 -6.14 15.44 16.71
CA HIS A 77 -7.47 16.05 16.74
C HIS A 77 -7.76 16.66 15.36
N GLY A 78 -8.82 16.19 14.70
CA GLY A 78 -9.17 16.64 13.35
C GLY A 78 -10.24 15.76 12.73
N ALA A 79 -10.89 16.25 11.67
CA ALA A 79 -11.80 15.46 10.87
C ALA A 79 -11.00 14.47 10.00
N LEU A 80 -11.41 13.20 10.00
CA LEU A 80 -10.77 12.17 9.17
C LEU A 80 -11.48 11.96 7.83
N LEU A 81 -12.73 12.45 7.73
CA LEU A 81 -13.59 12.28 6.58
C LEU A 81 -13.89 13.63 5.94
N GLN A 82 -13.52 13.80 4.68
CA GLN A 82 -14.00 14.90 3.85
C GLN A 82 -15.24 14.44 3.07
N ARG A 83 -16.17 15.35 2.80
CA ARG A 83 -17.39 15.09 2.04
C ARG A 83 -17.41 15.96 0.79
N LEU A 84 -17.80 15.36 -0.32
CA LEU A 84 -18.01 16.04 -1.59
C LEU A 84 -19.42 15.71 -2.09
N ASP A 85 -20.28 16.72 -2.10
CA ASP A 85 -21.63 16.61 -2.64
C ASP A 85 -21.60 16.82 -4.16
N LEU A 86 -21.97 15.80 -4.91
CA LEU A 86 -22.10 15.79 -6.37
C LEU A 86 -23.56 15.57 -6.80
N SER A 87 -24.52 15.78 -5.89
CA SER A 87 -25.95 15.63 -6.17
C SER A 87 -26.45 16.61 -7.24
N SER A 88 -25.83 17.79 -7.36
CA SER A 88 -26.13 18.76 -8.43
C SER A 88 -25.79 18.25 -9.83
N LEU A 89 -24.92 17.24 -9.94
CA LEU A 89 -24.53 16.60 -11.19
C LEU A 89 -25.21 15.24 -11.41
N MET A 90 -26.25 14.89 -10.62
CA MET A 90 -26.86 13.56 -10.67
C MET A 90 -27.51 13.19 -12.01
N GLU A 91 -27.86 14.20 -12.82
CA GLU A 91 -28.46 14.03 -14.15
C GLU A 91 -27.41 13.93 -15.28
N ASP A 92 -26.14 14.28 -15.02
CA ASP A 92 -25.03 14.25 -15.98
C ASP A 92 -23.93 13.31 -15.49
N GLU A 93 -23.97 12.06 -15.95
CA GLU A 93 -23.03 11.03 -15.49
C GLU A 93 -21.58 11.29 -15.89
N ASP A 94 -21.36 11.90 -17.06
CA ASP A 94 -20.02 12.17 -17.56
C ASP A 94 -19.40 13.34 -16.80
N ALA A 95 -20.15 14.42 -16.56
CA ALA A 95 -19.71 15.52 -15.71
C ALA A 95 -19.46 15.07 -14.26
N GLN A 96 -20.33 14.21 -13.71
CA GLN A 96 -20.13 13.66 -12.37
C GLN A 96 -18.86 12.78 -12.30
N ARG A 97 -18.58 11.99 -13.34
CA ARG A 97 -17.36 11.17 -13.43
C ARG A 97 -16.10 12.02 -13.53
N GLU A 98 -16.13 13.08 -14.33
CA GLU A 98 -15.04 14.04 -14.46
C GLU A 98 -14.78 14.74 -13.11
N ALA A 99 -15.83 15.21 -12.43
CA ALA A 99 -15.72 15.83 -11.12
C ALA A 99 -15.12 14.88 -10.06
N MET A 100 -15.54 13.61 -10.01
CA MET A 100 -14.92 12.60 -9.13
C MET A 100 -13.44 12.38 -9.46
N SER A 101 -13.08 12.30 -10.75
CA SER A 101 -11.69 12.11 -11.19
C SER A 101 -10.80 13.31 -10.82
N ALA A 102 -11.30 14.53 -11.02
CA ALA A 102 -10.60 15.76 -10.63
C ALA A 102 -10.41 15.83 -9.11
N ALA A 103 -11.48 15.60 -8.34
CA ALA A 103 -11.43 15.58 -6.89
C ALA A 103 -10.46 14.51 -6.36
N ALA A 104 -10.47 13.31 -6.92
CA ALA A 104 -9.54 12.25 -6.52
C ALA A 104 -8.07 12.65 -6.76
N LYS A 105 -7.75 13.28 -7.91
CA LYS A 105 -6.39 13.75 -8.22
C LYS A 105 -5.91 14.81 -7.23
N GLU A 106 -6.75 15.79 -6.94
CA GLU A 106 -6.44 16.84 -5.95
C GLU A 106 -6.32 16.25 -4.54
N PHE A 107 -7.19 15.31 -4.19
CA PHE A 107 -7.19 14.67 -2.88
C PHE A 107 -5.94 13.82 -2.64
N GLN A 108 -5.37 13.19 -3.67
CA GLN A 108 -4.12 12.43 -3.52
C GLN A 108 -2.90 13.32 -3.21
N SER A 109 -2.84 14.54 -3.73
CA SER A 109 -1.66 15.40 -3.57
C SER A 109 -1.58 16.14 -2.23
N GLY A 110 -2.66 16.15 -1.43
CA GLY A 110 -2.70 16.92 -0.18
C GLY A 110 -2.25 16.18 1.09
N LEU A 111 -1.65 14.98 0.97
CA LEU A 111 -1.00 14.32 2.12
C LEU A 111 0.26 15.08 2.54
N ARG A 112 0.58 15.03 3.84
CA ARG A 112 1.76 15.69 4.41
C ARG A 112 2.50 14.73 5.34
N LEU A 113 3.78 14.53 5.07
CA LEU A 113 4.62 13.59 5.81
C LEU A 113 4.88 14.02 7.27
N ASP A 114 4.82 15.31 7.54
CA ASP A 114 5.19 15.95 8.81
C ASP A 114 4.01 16.13 9.80
N GLU A 115 2.78 15.74 9.43
CA GLU A 115 1.58 16.01 10.25
C GLU A 115 1.16 14.85 11.18
N GLY A 116 1.66 13.63 10.98
CA GLY A 116 1.33 12.49 11.85
C GLY A 116 -0.02 11.83 11.56
N LEU A 117 -0.57 12.02 10.37
CA LEU A 117 -1.70 11.24 9.83
C LEU A 117 -1.49 11.00 8.34
N LEU A 118 -1.25 9.75 7.97
CA LEU A 118 -0.96 9.37 6.58
C LEU A 118 -2.12 8.64 5.91
N LEU A 119 -3.34 8.84 6.40
CA LEU A 119 -4.60 8.38 5.84
C LEU A 119 -5.49 9.61 5.56
N ARG A 120 -6.09 9.66 4.38
CA ARG A 120 -7.17 10.59 4.04
C ARG A 120 -8.37 9.82 3.50
N ALA A 121 -9.58 10.23 3.89
CA ALA A 121 -10.83 9.65 3.40
C ALA A 121 -11.74 10.72 2.79
N LEU A 122 -12.31 10.44 1.62
CA LEU A 122 -13.25 11.31 0.90
C LEU A 122 -14.52 10.54 0.55
N LEU A 123 -15.65 10.95 1.10
CA LEU A 123 -16.98 10.45 0.75
C LEU A 123 -17.59 11.34 -0.34
N MET A 124 -17.82 10.76 -1.52
CA MET A 124 -18.45 11.41 -2.66
C MET A 124 -19.92 10.99 -2.74
N GLU A 125 -20.80 11.93 -2.45
CA GLU A 125 -22.26 11.74 -2.42
C GLU A 125 -22.82 12.04 -3.82
N ARG A 126 -23.38 11.02 -4.47
CA ARG A 126 -23.72 11.08 -5.91
C ARG A 126 -25.15 11.52 -6.21
N GLY A 127 -25.92 11.90 -5.19
CA GLY A 127 -27.35 12.22 -5.29
C GLY A 127 -28.28 11.05 -5.05
N ALA A 128 -29.58 11.34 -5.00
CA ALA A 128 -30.62 10.36 -4.66
C ALA A 128 -30.66 9.19 -5.67
N GLY A 129 -30.87 7.97 -5.15
CA GLY A 129 -30.92 6.75 -5.97
C GLY A 129 -29.56 6.24 -6.44
N ARG A 130 -28.45 6.92 -6.10
CA ARG A 130 -27.08 6.50 -6.42
C ARG A 130 -26.31 6.18 -5.15
N THR A 131 -25.50 5.12 -5.21
CA THR A 131 -24.59 4.74 -4.13
C THR A 131 -23.42 5.72 -4.05
N SER A 132 -23.02 6.06 -2.82
CA SER A 132 -21.85 6.91 -2.60
C SER A 132 -20.55 6.19 -2.95
N ARG A 133 -19.49 6.96 -3.18
CA ARG A 133 -18.13 6.44 -3.37
C ARG A 133 -17.23 6.90 -2.23
N LEU A 134 -16.46 5.99 -1.65
CA LEU A 134 -15.49 6.31 -0.60
C LEU A 134 -14.08 6.12 -1.17
N LEU A 135 -13.34 7.22 -1.32
CA LEU A 135 -11.93 7.19 -1.66
C LEU A 135 -11.10 7.16 -0.36
N LEU A 136 -10.28 6.13 -0.21
CA LEU A 136 -9.26 6.06 0.83
C LEU A 136 -7.89 6.22 0.19
N VAL A 137 -7.08 7.14 0.71
CA VAL A 137 -5.71 7.38 0.27
C VAL A 137 -4.79 7.20 1.46
N VAL A 138 -3.79 6.34 1.33
CA VAL A 138 -2.79 6.11 2.38
C VAL A 138 -1.40 6.24 1.78
N HIS A 139 -0.51 6.97 2.47
CA HIS A 139 0.87 7.11 2.00
C HIS A 139 1.57 5.74 2.02
N HIS A 140 2.28 5.39 0.95
CA HIS A 140 2.85 4.04 0.77
C HIS A 140 3.90 3.66 1.84
N LEU A 141 4.45 4.65 2.54
CA LEU A 141 5.36 4.44 3.68
C LEU A 141 4.72 3.70 4.87
N VAL A 142 3.40 3.62 4.95
CA VAL A 142 2.67 3.00 6.08
C VAL A 142 1.59 2.02 5.63
N VAL A 143 1.60 1.60 4.37
CA VAL A 143 0.64 0.63 3.82
C VAL A 143 1.27 -0.20 2.71
N ASP A 144 0.84 -1.46 2.62
CA ASP A 144 1.11 -2.39 1.53
C ASP A 144 -0.18 -3.15 1.15
N GLY A 145 -0.08 -4.08 0.19
CA GLY A 145 -1.23 -4.88 -0.26
C GLY A 145 -1.89 -5.73 0.84
N VAL A 146 -1.11 -6.25 1.80
CA VAL A 146 -1.65 -7.05 2.92
C VAL A 146 -2.38 -6.14 3.91
N SER A 147 -1.81 -4.96 4.17
CA SER A 147 -2.36 -3.92 5.04
C SER A 147 -3.76 -3.50 4.57
N TRP A 148 -3.96 -3.32 3.27
CA TRP A 148 -5.27 -2.96 2.72
C TRP A 148 -6.37 -3.97 3.07
N ARG A 149 -6.06 -5.27 3.04
CA ARG A 149 -7.04 -6.32 3.42
C ARG A 149 -7.50 -6.12 4.86
N VAL A 150 -6.54 -5.91 5.77
CA VAL A 150 -6.80 -5.70 7.20
C VAL A 150 -7.56 -4.39 7.44
N LEU A 151 -7.14 -3.29 6.81
CA LEU A 151 -7.77 -1.97 6.96
C LEU A 151 -9.23 -1.98 6.48
N LEU A 152 -9.50 -2.63 5.35
CA LEU A 152 -10.86 -2.71 4.80
C LEU A 152 -11.78 -3.62 5.63
N GLU A 153 -11.26 -4.75 6.13
CA GLU A 153 -11.98 -5.64 7.04
C GLU A 153 -12.36 -4.91 8.33
N ASP A 154 -11.40 -4.24 8.96
CA ASP A 154 -11.59 -3.54 10.23
C ASP A 154 -12.47 -2.29 10.07
N LEU A 155 -12.33 -1.54 8.97
CA LEU A 155 -13.20 -0.40 8.68
C LEU A 155 -14.65 -0.85 8.48
N GLY A 156 -14.86 -1.94 7.73
CA GLY A 156 -16.19 -2.53 7.56
C GLY A 156 -16.80 -2.96 8.90
N THR A 157 -16.01 -3.62 9.75
CA THR A 157 -16.41 -4.06 11.09
C THR A 157 -16.78 -2.90 12.00
N ALA A 158 -15.90 -1.90 12.08
CA ALA A 158 -16.10 -0.72 12.90
C ALA A 158 -17.34 0.07 12.46
N TYR A 159 -17.54 0.23 11.15
CA TYR A 159 -18.69 0.91 10.60
C TYR A 159 -20.00 0.17 10.91
N ALA A 160 -20.04 -1.16 10.75
CA ALA A 160 -21.21 -1.97 11.08
C ALA A 160 -21.59 -1.85 12.57
N GLN A 161 -20.60 -1.99 13.47
CA GLN A 161 -20.83 -1.83 14.91
C GLN A 161 -21.36 -0.44 15.26
N ARG A 162 -20.85 0.62 14.62
CA ARG A 162 -21.33 1.99 14.83
C ARG A 162 -22.75 2.24 14.30
N ARG A 163 -23.10 1.68 13.15
CA ARG A 163 -24.48 1.73 12.62
C ARG A 163 -25.48 1.07 13.58
N GLU A 164 -25.07 0.00 14.24
CA GLU A 164 -25.86 -0.68 15.26
C GLU A 164 -25.87 0.05 16.63
N GLY A 165 -25.21 1.20 16.74
CA GLY A 165 -25.11 1.96 17.99
C GLY A 165 -24.18 1.32 19.04
N ARG A 166 -23.35 0.35 18.64
CA ARG A 166 -22.40 -0.33 19.54
C ARG A 166 -21.06 0.41 19.62
N ALA A 167 -20.30 0.11 20.66
CA ALA A 167 -18.90 0.49 20.73
C ALA A 167 -18.09 -0.29 19.68
N VAL A 168 -17.01 0.32 19.18
CA VAL A 168 -16.13 -0.36 18.24
C VAL A 168 -15.20 -1.32 18.97
N GLU A 169 -15.25 -2.59 18.59
CA GLU A 169 -14.39 -3.66 19.08
C GLU A 169 -13.73 -4.34 17.88
N LEU A 170 -12.42 -4.13 17.73
CA LEU A 170 -11.59 -4.75 16.69
C LEU A 170 -10.78 -5.92 17.29
N PRO A 171 -10.30 -6.86 16.46
CA PRO A 171 -9.41 -7.93 16.92
C PRO A 171 -8.22 -7.43 17.72
N ALA A 172 -7.58 -8.28 18.53
CA ALA A 172 -6.40 -7.88 19.28
C ALA A 172 -5.27 -7.43 18.34
N LYS A 173 -4.50 -6.41 18.76
CA LYS A 173 -3.33 -5.96 17.99
C LYS A 173 -2.27 -7.05 17.96
N THR A 174 -1.63 -7.18 16.81
CA THR A 174 -0.45 -8.03 16.59
C THR A 174 0.83 -7.23 16.85
N THR A 175 1.98 -7.71 16.39
CA THR A 175 3.27 -7.05 16.63
C THR A 175 3.28 -5.65 16.01
N SER A 176 3.45 -4.62 16.84
CA SER A 176 3.53 -3.24 16.31
C SER A 176 4.68 -3.08 15.30
N PHE A 177 4.47 -2.22 14.29
CA PHE A 177 5.53 -1.87 13.33
C PHE A 177 6.80 -1.34 14.01
N GLN A 178 6.68 -0.62 15.14
CA GLN A 178 7.82 -0.17 15.94
C GLN A 178 8.64 -1.34 16.49
N ALA A 179 7.97 -2.36 17.06
CA ALA A 179 8.62 -3.55 17.56
C ALA A 179 9.26 -4.37 16.44
N TRP A 180 8.56 -4.51 15.30
CA TRP A 180 9.08 -5.15 14.09
C TRP A 180 10.36 -4.46 13.58
N ALA A 181 10.34 -3.14 13.42
CA ALA A 181 11.50 -2.38 12.94
C ALA A 181 12.73 -2.54 13.86
N ARG A 182 12.54 -2.54 15.19
CA ARG A 182 13.62 -2.79 16.16
C ARG A 182 14.20 -4.21 16.05
N LYS A 183 13.32 -5.21 15.90
CA LYS A 183 13.75 -6.60 15.70
C LYS A 183 14.51 -6.76 14.39
N LEU A 184 14.04 -6.14 13.32
CA LEU A 184 14.68 -6.17 12.00
C LEU A 184 16.07 -5.52 12.03
N GLU A 185 16.22 -4.39 12.73
CA GLU A 185 17.54 -3.77 12.91
C GLU A 185 18.52 -4.67 13.69
N SER A 186 18.02 -5.40 14.68
CA SER A 186 18.82 -6.37 15.44
C SER A 186 19.20 -7.57 14.57
N TYR A 187 18.25 -8.10 13.79
CA TYR A 187 18.46 -9.19 12.83
C TYR A 187 19.50 -8.85 11.78
N ALA A 188 19.50 -7.61 11.27
CA ALA A 188 20.46 -7.15 10.28
C ALA A 188 21.93 -7.18 10.75
N ARG A 189 22.18 -7.25 12.06
CA ARG A 189 23.51 -7.36 12.68
C ARG A 189 23.80 -8.79 13.18
N GLY A 190 22.89 -9.73 12.94
CA GLY A 190 22.97 -11.11 13.41
C GLY A 190 23.75 -12.03 12.46
N PRO A 191 24.26 -13.18 12.98
CA PRO A 191 24.99 -14.16 12.20
C PRO A 191 24.14 -14.87 11.14
N GLU A 192 22.81 -14.83 11.24
CA GLU A 192 21.88 -15.41 10.27
C GLU A 192 22.03 -14.73 8.90
N LEU A 193 21.98 -13.39 8.88
CA LEU A 193 22.11 -12.63 7.64
C LEU A 193 23.55 -12.68 7.09
N GLU A 194 24.56 -12.79 7.95
CA GLU A 194 25.96 -12.95 7.54
C GLU A 194 26.18 -14.23 6.73
N LYS A 195 25.46 -15.31 7.04
CA LYS A 195 25.51 -16.57 6.26
C LYS A 195 24.97 -16.40 4.85
N GLU A 196 24.03 -15.48 4.64
CA GLU A 196 23.46 -15.20 3.32
C GLU A 196 24.34 -14.27 2.48
N ALA A 197 25.22 -13.48 3.11
CA ALA A 197 26.03 -12.46 2.43
C ALA A 197 26.89 -13.05 1.30
N ALA A 198 27.49 -14.22 1.53
CA ALA A 198 28.30 -14.90 0.52
C ALA A 198 27.50 -15.24 -0.75
N TRP A 199 26.23 -15.63 -0.60
CA TRP A 199 25.35 -15.92 -1.73
C TRP A 199 24.99 -14.64 -2.49
N TRP A 200 24.62 -13.57 -1.79
CA TRP A 200 24.26 -12.28 -2.41
C TRP A 200 25.44 -11.63 -3.14
N LEU A 201 26.64 -11.65 -2.54
CA LEU A 201 27.85 -11.09 -3.14
C LEU A 201 28.37 -11.89 -4.34
N ALA A 202 28.00 -13.18 -4.44
CA ALA A 202 28.33 -14.02 -5.60
C ALA A 202 27.41 -13.78 -6.81
N GLN A 203 26.30 -13.06 -6.64
CA GLN A 203 25.39 -12.78 -7.76
C GLN A 203 26.06 -11.85 -8.78
N PRO A 204 25.86 -12.05 -10.10
CA PRO A 204 26.46 -11.20 -11.12
C PRO A 204 26.05 -9.75 -10.88
N SER A 205 27.02 -8.82 -10.81
CA SER A 205 26.75 -7.38 -10.61
C SER A 205 26.31 -6.68 -11.91
N GLU A 206 26.86 -7.10 -13.05
CA GLU A 206 26.55 -6.55 -14.37
C GLU A 206 25.53 -7.39 -15.14
N VAL A 207 24.41 -6.77 -15.52
CA VAL A 207 23.40 -7.32 -16.43
C VAL A 207 23.14 -6.27 -17.49
N PRO A 208 23.07 -6.63 -18.80
CA PRO A 208 22.82 -5.65 -19.84
C PRO A 208 21.49 -4.93 -19.60
N ALA A 209 21.46 -3.64 -19.91
CA ALA A 209 20.23 -2.87 -19.86
C ALA A 209 19.20 -3.41 -20.87
N LEU A 210 17.91 -3.22 -20.58
CA LEU A 210 16.86 -3.46 -21.57
C LEU A 210 16.96 -2.44 -22.70
N PRO A 211 16.74 -2.84 -23.96
CA PRO A 211 16.72 -1.91 -25.08
C PRO A 211 15.54 -0.93 -24.93
N VAL A 212 15.76 0.32 -25.31
CA VAL A 212 14.74 1.38 -25.32
C VAL A 212 14.65 1.99 -26.71
N ASP A 213 13.43 2.27 -27.16
CA ASP A 213 13.19 2.88 -28.48
C ASP A 213 13.53 4.37 -28.48
N THR A 214 13.37 5.04 -27.33
CA THR A 214 13.60 6.48 -27.17
C THR A 214 14.27 6.79 -25.82
N ALA A 215 15.00 7.90 -25.78
CA ALA A 215 15.56 8.44 -24.54
C ALA A 215 14.56 9.39 -23.86
N GLY A 216 14.68 9.56 -22.55
CA GLY A 216 13.87 10.50 -21.79
C GLY A 216 13.98 10.30 -20.29
N ALA A 217 13.27 11.14 -19.53
CA ALA A 217 13.30 11.10 -18.07
C ALA A 217 12.63 9.85 -17.46
N ASN A 218 11.88 9.07 -18.26
CA ASN A 218 11.15 7.86 -17.84
C ASN A 218 10.37 8.07 -16.53
N SER A 219 9.51 9.09 -16.51
CA SER A 219 8.77 9.50 -15.31
C SER A 219 7.40 8.80 -15.22
N VAL A 220 6.83 8.73 -14.02
CA VAL A 220 5.46 8.26 -13.80
C VAL A 220 4.44 9.06 -14.63
N ALA A 221 4.65 10.36 -14.83
CA ALA A 221 3.77 11.21 -15.64
C ALA A 221 3.70 10.79 -17.12
N SER A 222 4.80 10.23 -17.64
CA SER A 222 4.89 9.69 -19.00
C SER A 222 4.49 8.21 -19.10
N ALA A 223 4.26 7.53 -17.97
CA ALA A 223 3.94 6.11 -17.96
C ALA A 223 2.63 5.83 -18.70
N ARG A 224 2.60 4.72 -19.44
CA ARG A 224 1.42 4.15 -20.09
C ARG A 224 1.40 2.66 -19.80
N GLY A 225 0.21 2.09 -19.68
CA GLY A 225 0.02 0.67 -19.39
C GLY A 225 -0.67 -0.03 -20.55
N VAL A 226 -0.27 -1.27 -20.82
CA VAL A 226 -1.03 -2.25 -21.60
C VAL A 226 -1.47 -3.30 -20.59
N VAL A 227 -2.77 -3.60 -20.55
CA VAL A 227 -3.36 -4.55 -19.61
C VAL A 227 -4.05 -5.63 -20.43
N GLU A 228 -3.65 -6.87 -20.20
CA GLU A 228 -4.25 -8.06 -20.80
C GLU A 228 -4.65 -9.01 -19.67
N GLY A 229 -5.78 -9.69 -19.85
CA GLY A 229 -6.32 -10.66 -18.90
C GLY A 229 -6.26 -12.07 -19.45
N LEU A 230 -6.06 -13.04 -18.56
CA LEU A 230 -6.33 -14.44 -18.87
C LEU A 230 -7.83 -14.71 -18.70
N GLU A 231 -8.36 -15.63 -19.49
CA GLU A 231 -9.72 -16.11 -19.31
C GLU A 231 -9.86 -16.85 -17.96
N ALA A 232 -11.09 -17.02 -17.49
CA ALA A 232 -11.36 -17.61 -16.19
C ALA A 232 -10.76 -19.02 -16.05
N GLU A 233 -10.83 -19.83 -17.10
CA GLU A 233 -10.29 -21.19 -17.11
C GLU A 233 -8.76 -21.20 -17.14
N GLU A 234 -8.14 -20.33 -17.93
CA GLU A 234 -6.67 -20.17 -17.96
C GLU A 234 -6.14 -19.72 -16.60
N THR A 235 -6.85 -18.79 -15.95
CA THR A 235 -6.55 -18.33 -14.59
C THR A 235 -6.67 -19.47 -13.59
N ARG A 236 -7.72 -20.29 -13.68
CA ARG A 236 -7.91 -21.46 -12.81
C ARG A 236 -6.76 -22.45 -12.94
N VAL A 237 -6.39 -22.81 -14.17
CA VAL A 237 -5.28 -23.73 -14.46
C VAL A 237 -3.97 -23.16 -13.91
N LEU A 238 -3.68 -21.88 -14.14
CA LEU A 238 -2.49 -21.20 -13.64
C LEU A 238 -2.40 -21.21 -12.10
N LEU A 239 -3.52 -20.99 -11.40
CA LEU A 239 -3.54 -20.91 -9.95
C LEU A 239 -3.57 -22.28 -9.25
N GLN A 240 -4.21 -23.29 -9.86
CA GLN A 240 -4.54 -24.54 -9.17
C GLN A 240 -3.77 -25.76 -9.67
N GLU A 241 -3.34 -25.79 -10.94
CA GLU A 241 -2.76 -26.99 -11.55
C GLU A 241 -1.27 -26.85 -11.83
N VAL A 242 -0.86 -25.75 -12.47
CA VAL A 242 0.54 -25.53 -12.88
C VAL A 242 1.53 -25.56 -11.70
N PRO A 243 1.27 -24.88 -10.56
CA PRO A 243 2.18 -24.90 -9.42
C PRO A 243 2.44 -26.33 -8.91
N GLY A 244 1.39 -27.16 -8.85
CA GLY A 244 1.47 -28.55 -8.42
C GLY A 244 2.29 -29.44 -9.35
N ALA A 245 2.20 -29.22 -10.67
CA ALA A 245 2.93 -30.00 -11.67
C ALA A 245 4.46 -29.82 -11.58
N TYR A 246 4.92 -28.64 -11.15
CA TYR A 246 6.35 -28.29 -11.11
C TYR A 246 6.92 -28.15 -9.69
N ARG A 247 6.11 -28.41 -8.65
CA ARG A 247 6.45 -28.09 -7.24
C ARG A 247 6.94 -26.66 -7.08
N ALA A 248 6.29 -25.76 -7.81
CA ALA A 248 6.59 -24.34 -7.84
C ALA A 248 5.44 -23.56 -7.19
N THR A 249 5.69 -22.30 -6.91
CA THR A 249 4.68 -21.29 -6.57
C THR A 249 4.19 -20.61 -7.84
N VAL A 250 3.02 -19.97 -7.79
CA VAL A 250 2.53 -19.16 -8.93
C VAL A 250 3.52 -18.06 -9.32
N ASN A 251 4.20 -17.45 -8.35
CA ASN A 251 5.20 -16.41 -8.59
C ASN A 251 6.40 -16.96 -9.38
N GLU A 252 6.90 -18.14 -9.06
CA GLU A 252 7.98 -18.78 -9.83
C GLU A 252 7.56 -19.06 -11.27
N VAL A 253 6.31 -19.47 -11.50
CA VAL A 253 5.75 -19.67 -12.86
C VAL A 253 5.70 -18.34 -13.61
N LEU A 254 5.17 -17.28 -12.99
CA LEU A 254 5.04 -15.95 -13.60
C LEU A 254 6.40 -15.30 -13.90
N VAL A 255 7.35 -15.35 -12.95
CA VAL A 255 8.71 -14.81 -13.14
C VAL A 255 9.45 -15.61 -14.21
N SER A 256 9.28 -16.94 -14.27
CA SER A 256 9.86 -17.76 -15.33
C SER A 256 9.30 -17.41 -16.71
N ALA A 257 7.99 -17.17 -16.81
CA ALA A 257 7.35 -16.71 -18.05
C ALA A 257 7.89 -15.33 -18.46
N LEU A 258 7.97 -14.37 -17.53
CA LEU A 258 8.53 -13.04 -17.77
C LEU A 258 9.98 -13.10 -18.25
N ALA A 259 10.84 -13.83 -17.55
CA ALA A 259 12.25 -13.99 -17.92
C ALA A 259 12.41 -14.61 -19.32
N ARG A 260 11.58 -15.61 -19.65
CA ARG A 260 11.58 -16.24 -20.98
C ARG A 260 11.10 -15.29 -22.07
N VAL A 261 10.10 -14.44 -21.81
CA VAL A 261 9.63 -13.43 -22.76
C VAL A 261 10.72 -12.39 -22.99
N LEU A 262 11.31 -11.84 -21.92
CA LEU A 262 12.32 -10.78 -22.01
C LEU A 262 13.61 -11.27 -22.68
N THR A 263 14.09 -12.47 -22.36
CA THR A 263 15.29 -13.04 -23.01
C THR A 263 15.07 -13.29 -24.51
N ARG A 264 13.89 -13.80 -24.90
CA ARG A 264 13.53 -13.96 -26.32
C ARG A 264 13.39 -12.63 -27.06
N TRP A 265 12.74 -11.65 -26.43
CA TRP A 265 12.50 -10.34 -27.04
C TRP A 265 13.78 -9.53 -27.21
N THR A 266 14.64 -9.53 -26.19
CA THR A 266 15.92 -8.79 -26.22
C THR A 266 17.05 -9.52 -26.94
N GLY A 267 16.92 -10.84 -27.15
CA GLY A 267 18.01 -11.70 -27.60
C GLY A 267 19.11 -11.93 -26.54
N GLN A 268 18.94 -11.44 -25.30
CA GLN A 268 19.89 -11.61 -24.22
C GLN A 268 19.75 -12.98 -23.56
N SER A 269 20.85 -13.52 -23.03
CA SER A 269 20.86 -14.83 -22.36
C SER A 269 20.36 -14.79 -20.91
N ARG A 270 20.21 -13.59 -20.33
CA ARG A 270 19.77 -13.37 -18.95
C ARG A 270 19.10 -12.02 -18.82
N VAL A 271 18.26 -11.87 -17.80
CA VAL A 271 17.63 -10.61 -17.39
C VAL A 271 17.63 -10.53 -15.87
N ARG A 272 17.73 -9.33 -15.32
CA ARG A 272 17.54 -9.08 -13.89
C ARG A 272 16.14 -8.53 -13.68
N VAL A 273 15.42 -9.13 -12.73
CA VAL A 273 14.07 -8.73 -12.34
C VAL A 273 14.10 -8.46 -10.85
N ASP A 274 13.72 -7.25 -10.47
CA ASP A 274 13.45 -6.94 -9.08
C ASP A 274 12.11 -7.56 -8.70
N VAL A 275 12.10 -8.42 -7.68
CA VAL A 275 10.90 -9.13 -7.23
C VAL A 275 10.50 -8.61 -5.85
N GLU A 276 9.25 -8.19 -5.73
CA GLU A 276 8.67 -7.74 -4.47
C GLU A 276 7.92 -8.89 -3.78
N GLY A 277 8.15 -9.04 -2.47
CA GLY A 277 7.41 -9.95 -1.60
C GLY A 277 6.68 -9.17 -0.51
N HIS A 278 5.80 -9.84 0.24
CA HIS A 278 5.08 -9.19 1.34
C HIS A 278 5.99 -8.79 2.52
N GLY A 279 7.19 -9.38 2.63
CA GLY A 279 8.20 -9.00 3.63
C GLY A 279 7.84 -9.34 5.08
N ARG A 280 6.86 -10.22 5.28
CA ARG A 280 6.32 -10.68 6.57
C ARG A 280 6.75 -12.12 6.83
N GLU A 281 8.05 -12.32 6.75
CA GLU A 281 8.67 -13.63 7.00
C GLU A 281 8.60 -13.95 8.49
N GLU A 282 8.46 -15.24 8.83
CA GLU A 282 8.47 -15.73 10.22
C GLU A 282 9.91 -15.75 10.78
N LEU A 283 10.55 -14.58 10.86
CA LEU A 283 11.93 -14.42 11.32
C LEU A 283 12.07 -14.54 12.84
N PHE A 284 10.98 -14.28 13.58
CA PHE A 284 11.00 -14.19 15.04
C PHE A 284 9.85 -15.00 15.65
N ALA A 285 10.16 -15.95 16.53
CA ALA A 285 9.17 -16.82 17.16
C ALA A 285 8.14 -16.08 18.04
N ASP A 286 8.47 -14.86 18.48
CA ASP A 286 7.63 -14.01 19.32
C ASP A 286 6.98 -12.84 18.55
N ALA A 287 7.05 -12.83 17.22
CA ALA A 287 6.41 -11.82 16.39
C ALA A 287 5.20 -12.41 15.65
N ASP A 288 4.01 -11.91 15.96
CA ASP A 288 2.81 -12.10 15.14
C ASP A 288 2.78 -11.04 14.03
N VAL A 289 2.90 -11.49 12.77
CA VAL A 289 2.87 -10.65 11.54
C VAL A 289 1.58 -10.84 10.72
N THR A 290 0.61 -11.58 11.27
CA THR A 290 -0.60 -12.00 10.52
C THR A 290 -1.56 -10.85 10.21
N ARG A 291 -1.52 -9.78 11.01
CA ARG A 291 -2.34 -8.57 10.86
C ARG A 291 -1.54 -7.28 11.10
N THR A 292 -0.28 -7.24 10.66
CA THR A 292 0.58 -6.05 10.81
C THR A 292 0.46 -5.05 9.68
#